data_AF-A0A7I7PAH1-F1
#
_entry.id   AF-A0A7I7PAH1-F1
#
_cell.length_a   1.000
_cell.length_b   1.000
_cell.length_c   1.000
_cell.angle_alpha   90.00
_cell.angle_beta   90.00
_cell.angle_gamma   90.00
#
_symmetry.space_group_name_H-M   'P 1'
#
loop_
_entity.id
_entity.type
_entity.pdbx_description
1 polymer ?
#
loop_
_entity_poly.entity_id
_entity_poly.type
_entity_poly.pdbx_seq_one_letter_code
_entity_poly.pdbx_strand_id
1 'polypeptide(L)'
;MSVFPGSEMPFYPAEWYTIDEDRGWVIGKILNRMKDPGDGSIHQASTLTVLHYAGDGLWSYEEDAYNPLNFLAMVQEYTKRCRALGTI
;
A
#
# COMPACT_ATOMS: atom_id res chain seq x y z
N MET A 1 -9.96 0.39 -0.32
CA MET A 1 -10.37 1.16 0.88
C MET A 1 -11.02 2.47 0.44
N SER A 2 -12.30 2.72 0.75
CA SER A 2 -13.07 3.88 0.23
C SER A 2 -13.17 5.07 1.18
N VAL A 3 -12.71 4.93 2.42
CA VAL A 3 -12.77 5.96 3.47
C VAL A 3 -11.36 6.39 3.88
N PHE A 4 -11.21 7.61 4.39
CA PHE A 4 -9.95 8.12 4.91
C PHE A 4 -9.42 7.21 6.04
N PRO A 5 -8.11 6.92 6.12
CA PRO A 5 -7.04 7.40 5.22
C PRO A 5 -6.92 6.63 3.90
N GLY A 6 -7.57 5.48 3.75
CA GLY A 6 -7.44 4.62 2.57
C GLY A 6 -7.90 5.24 1.25
N SER A 7 -8.86 6.17 1.27
CA SER A 7 -9.27 6.94 0.07
C SER A 7 -8.16 7.83 -0.50
N GLU A 8 -7.15 8.13 0.32
CA GLU A 8 -5.98 8.94 -0.04
C GLU A 8 -4.76 8.08 -0.41
N MET A 9 -4.93 6.76 -0.52
CA MET A 9 -3.84 5.80 -0.74
C MET A 9 -4.10 4.92 -1.98
N PRO A 10 -3.99 5.48 -3.20
CA PRO A 10 -4.35 4.77 -4.42
C PRO A 10 -3.19 3.97 -5.05
N PHE A 11 -1.95 4.12 -4.54
CA PHE A 11 -0.77 3.57 -5.19
C PHE A 11 -0.16 2.42 -4.38
N TYR A 12 0.13 1.31 -5.07
CA TYR A 12 0.65 0.08 -4.49
C TYR A 12 1.88 -0.45 -5.25
N PRO A 13 2.98 0.33 -5.40
CA PRO A 13 4.16 -0.18 -6.09
C PRO A 13 4.78 -1.35 -5.33
N ALA A 14 5.14 -2.40 -6.09
CA ALA A 14 5.94 -3.50 -5.58
C ALA A 14 7.41 -3.07 -5.51
N GLU A 15 8.02 -3.13 -4.33
CA GLU A 15 9.46 -2.93 -4.18
C GLU A 15 10.21 -4.19 -4.63
N TRP A 16 9.69 -5.36 -4.27
CA TRP A 16 10.12 -6.66 -4.75
C TRP A 16 8.95 -7.66 -4.62
N TYR A 17 9.03 -8.74 -5.38
CA TYR A 17 8.15 -9.90 -5.25
C TYR A 17 8.90 -11.17 -5.63
N THR A 18 8.37 -12.30 -5.18
CA THR A 18 8.75 -13.65 -5.62
C THR A 18 7.50 -14.42 -6.01
N ILE A 19 7.65 -15.37 -6.90
CA ILE A 19 6.57 -16.24 -7.37
C ILE A 19 6.90 -17.67 -6.92
N ASP A 20 5.94 -18.31 -6.27
CA ASP A 20 5.95 -19.74 -5.96
C ASP A 20 4.98 -20.43 -6.92
N GLU A 21 5.53 -21.02 -8.00
CA GLU A 21 4.73 -21.63 -9.06
C GLU A 21 4.03 -22.92 -8.59
N ASP A 22 4.64 -23.67 -7.67
CA ASP A 22 4.10 -24.93 -7.16
C ASP A 22 2.83 -24.70 -6.32
N ARG A 23 2.81 -23.62 -5.52
CA ARG A 23 1.64 -23.20 -4.75
C ARG A 23 0.70 -22.28 -5.51
N GLY A 24 1.17 -21.68 -6.60
CA GLY A 24 0.47 -20.62 -7.32
C GLY A 24 0.37 -19.32 -6.52
N TRP A 25 1.43 -18.94 -5.80
CA TRP A 25 1.44 -17.75 -4.93
C TRP A 25 2.35 -16.65 -5.46
N VAL A 26 2.01 -15.41 -5.16
CA VAL A 26 2.89 -14.25 -5.31
C VAL A 26 3.08 -13.61 -3.94
N ILE A 27 4.34 -13.45 -3.52
CA ILE A 27 4.69 -12.89 -2.22
C ILE A 27 5.58 -11.68 -2.46
N GLY A 28 5.26 -10.53 -1.87
CA GLY A 28 6.03 -9.32 -2.13
C GLY A 28 5.94 -8.26 -1.06
N LYS A 29 6.88 -7.32 -1.12
CA LYS A 29 6.82 -6.09 -0.34
C LYS A 29 6.13 -5.02 -1.17
N ILE A 30 4.90 -4.71 -0.79
CA ILE A 30 4.07 -3.71 -1.44
C ILE A 30 4.09 -2.42 -0.64
N LEU A 31 4.29 -1.30 -1.32
CA LEU A 31 4.35 0.02 -0.71
C LEU A 31 2.97 0.67 -0.79
N ASN A 32 2.31 0.83 0.34
CA ASN A 32 1.06 1.56 0.48
C ASN A 32 1.36 3.06 0.44
N ARG A 33 1.21 3.67 -0.74
CA ARG A 33 1.62 5.05 -1.02
C ARG A 33 0.41 5.98 -1.11
N MET A 34 0.48 7.06 -0.35
CA MET A 34 -0.50 8.14 -0.37
C MET A 34 -0.44 8.93 -1.69
N LYS A 35 -1.47 9.71 -1.99
CA LYS A 35 -1.40 10.76 -3.02
C LYS A 35 -0.26 11.74 -2.71
N ASP A 36 0.14 12.50 -3.72
CA ASP A 36 1.04 13.63 -3.52
C ASP A 36 0.30 14.71 -2.70
N PRO A 37 0.85 15.17 -1.56
CA PRO A 37 0.30 16.30 -0.81
C PRO A 37 0.24 17.61 -1.61
N GLY A 38 0.92 17.71 -2.74
CA GLY A 38 1.01 18.88 -3.63
C GLY A 38 2.41 19.49 -3.73
N ASP A 39 3.42 18.80 -3.20
CA ASP A 39 4.81 19.27 -3.13
C ASP A 39 5.84 18.22 -3.58
N GLY A 40 5.37 17.07 -4.07
CA GLY A 40 6.22 15.96 -4.49
C GLY A 40 6.78 15.11 -3.35
N SER A 41 6.40 15.38 -2.09
CA SER A 41 6.82 14.53 -0.98
C SER A 41 6.14 13.15 -1.03
N ILE A 42 6.89 12.10 -0.70
CA ILE A 42 6.42 10.72 -0.75
C ILE A 42 6.10 10.25 0.67
N HIS A 43 4.83 9.89 0.87
CA HIS A 43 4.35 9.26 2.11
C HIS A 43 3.91 7.83 1.80
N GLN A 44 4.63 6.85 2.33
CA GLN A 44 4.34 5.45 2.10
C GLN A 44 4.80 4.55 3.25
N ALA A 45 4.11 3.43 3.46
CA ALA A 45 4.51 2.39 4.39
C ALA A 45 4.46 1.02 3.69
N SER A 46 5.33 0.08 4.07
CA SER A 46 5.38 -1.24 3.44
C SER A 46 4.47 -2.26 4.12
N THR A 47 3.93 -3.14 3.32
CA THR A 47 3.19 -4.34 3.70
C THR A 47 3.85 -5.55 3.06
N LEU A 48 3.88 -6.68 3.77
CA LEU A 48 4.17 -7.98 3.17
C LEU A 48 2.84 -8.56 2.68
N THR A 49 2.73 -8.77 1.37
CA THR A 49 1.50 -9.22 0.72
C THR A 49 1.69 -10.64 0.19
N VAL A 50 0.68 -11.48 0.36
CA VAL A 50 0.57 -12.82 -0.23
C VAL A 50 -0.70 -12.88 -1.07
N LEU A 51 -0.55 -13.21 -2.35
CA LEU A 51 -1.66 -13.40 -3.29
C LEU A 51 -1.72 -14.86 -3.73
N HIS A 52 -2.91 -15.45 -3.79
CA HIS A 52 -3.09 -16.78 -4.38
C HIS A 52 -3.74 -16.66 -5.76
N TYR A 53 -3.05 -17.20 -6.77
CA TYR A 53 -3.53 -17.24 -8.14
C TYR A 53 -4.64 -18.28 -8.30
N ALA A 54 -5.71 -17.90 -9.00
CA ALA A 54 -6.88 -18.75 -9.22
C ALA A 54 -6.92 -19.37 -10.62
N GLY A 55 -5.94 -19.09 -11.47
CA GLY A 55 -6.03 -19.36 -12.92
C GLY A 55 -6.66 -18.18 -13.68
N ASP A 56 -6.57 -18.22 -15.01
CA ASP A 56 -7.21 -17.27 -15.94
C ASP A 56 -7.00 -15.77 -15.63
N GLY A 57 -5.84 -15.41 -15.08
CA GLY A 57 -5.53 -14.03 -14.70
C GLY A 57 -6.27 -13.53 -13.46
N LEU A 58 -6.88 -14.43 -12.68
CA LEU A 58 -7.67 -14.10 -11.50
C LEU A 58 -6.93 -14.45 -10.19
N TRP A 59 -7.31 -13.76 -9.12
CA TRP A 59 -6.84 -14.02 -7.76
C TRP A 59 -7.97 -14.60 -6.92
N SER A 60 -7.65 -15.57 -6.05
CA SER A 60 -8.63 -16.18 -5.12
C SER A 60 -8.45 -15.68 -3.68
N TYR A 61 -7.30 -15.08 -3.38
CA TYR A 61 -6.95 -14.67 -2.03
C TYR A 61 -5.89 -13.57 -2.02
N GLU A 62 -5.98 -12.72 -1.02
CA GLU A 62 -4.99 -11.70 -0.67
C GLU A 62 -4.87 -11.63 0.86
N GLU A 63 -3.65 -11.66 1.37
CA GLU A 63 -3.31 -11.37 2.76
C GLU A 63 -2.24 -10.31 2.84
N ASP A 64 -2.42 -9.38 3.77
CA ASP A 64 -1.53 -8.27 4.03
C ASP A 64 -1.09 -8.24 5.49
N ALA A 65 0.21 -8.37 5.73
CA ALA A 65 0.82 -8.20 7.04
C ALA A 65 1.61 -6.88 7.08
N TYR A 66 1.25 -5.98 7.99
CA TYR A 66 1.87 -4.66 8.11
C TYR A 66 2.05 -4.23 9.56
N ASN A 67 2.95 -3.26 9.78
CA ASN A 67 3.13 -2.63 11.08
C ASN A 67 2.18 -1.43 11.22
N PRO A 68 1.19 -1.47 12.13
CA PRO A 68 0.21 -0.40 12.28
C PRO A 68 0.83 0.91 12.78
N LEU A 69 1.93 0.86 13.55
CA LEU A 69 2.61 2.07 14.03
C LEU A 69 3.33 2.81 12.89
N ASN A 70 3.89 2.08 11.93
CA ASN A 70 4.50 2.69 10.73
C ASN A 70 3.43 3.39 9.88
N PHE A 71 2.26 2.76 9.72
CA PHE A 71 1.14 3.36 9.01
C PHE A 71 0.59 4.58 9.73
N LEU A 72 0.42 4.52 11.05
CA LEU A 72 -0.02 5.67 11.85
C LEU A 72 0.92 6.86 11.67
N ALA A 73 2.24 6.65 11.81
CA ALA A 73 3.23 7.71 11.65
C ALA A 73 3.20 8.29 10.22
N MET A 74 3.14 7.44 9.20
CA MET A 74 3.04 7.86 7.80
C MET A 74 1.79 8.71 7.53
N VAL A 75 0.62 8.30 8.02
CA VAL A 75 -0.65 9.03 7.86
C VAL A 75 -0.63 10.35 8.62
N GLN A 76 -0.03 10.40 9.82
CA GLN A 76 0.14 11.64 10.59
C GLN A 76 0.98 12.66 9.83
N GLU A 77 2.13 12.25 9.31
CA GLU A 77 3.01 13.13 8.53
C GLU A 77 2.35 13.57 7.21
N TYR A 78 1.65 12.66 6.51
CA TYR A 78 0.87 13.00 5.31
C TYR A 78 -0.18 14.06 5.63
N THR A 79 -0.99 13.83 6.66
CA THR A 79 -2.07 14.73 7.07
C THR A 79 -1.52 16.11 7.47
N LYS A 80 -0.42 16.14 8.22
CA LYS A 80 0.25 17.38 8.60
C LYS A 80 0.74 18.14 7.37
N ARG A 81 1.30 17.44 6.38
CA ARG A 81 1.78 18.07 5.15
C ARG A 81 0.64 18.62 4.31
N CYS A 82 -0.41 17.83 4.07
CA CYS A 82 -1.58 18.28 3.33
C CYS A 82 -2.26 19.48 3.99
N ARG A 83 -2.40 19.50 5.33
CA ARG A 83 -2.95 20.65 6.06
C ARG A 83 -2.10 21.91 5.89
N ALA A 84 -0.78 21.79 5.88
CA ALA A 84 0.11 22.93 5.64
C ALA A 84 0.00 23.48 4.21
N LEU A 85 -0.42 22.64 3.25
CA LEU A 85 -0.60 22.99 1.84
C LEU A 85 -2.06 23.30 1.46
N GLY A 86 -3.03 23.03 2.34
CA GLY A 86 -4.46 23.22 2.09
C GLY A 86 -5.07 22.21 1.10
N THR A 87 -4.49 21.00 0.99
CA THR A 87 -4.92 19.96 0.04
C THR A 87 -5.84 18.90 0.65
N ILE A 88 -6.08 18.96 1.98
CA ILE A 88 -7.16 18.29 2.70
C ILE A 88 -7.74 19.21 3.78
#